data_AF-A0A5P9GNR7-F1
#
_entry.id   AF-A0A5P9GNR7-F1
#
_cell.length_a   1.000
_cell.length_b   1.000
_cell.length_c   1.000
_cell.angle_alpha   90.00
_cell.angle_beta   90.00
_cell.angle_gamma   90.00
#
_symmetry.space_group_name_H-M   'P 1'
#
loop_
_entity.id
_entity.type
_entity.pdbx_description
1 polymer ?
#
loop_
_entity_poly.entity_id
_entity_poly.type
_entity_poly.pdbx_seq_one_letter_code
_entity_poly.pdbx_strand_id
1 'polypeptide(L)'
;MSDTTHTNPVEDSQLAAFRKSIDNIDAAIIHMLAERFRITQAVGEYKAKVTLPPADPAREAKQIERLRKLSEEADLDPEFSEKFLRFIIDEVIRHHEKARRG
;
A
#
# COMPACT_ATOMS: atom_id res chain seq x y z
N MET A 1 -34.92 29.93 34.52
CA MET A 1 -34.25 30.46 33.32
C MET A 1 -33.05 29.58 33.08
N SER A 2 -33.12 28.78 32.02
CA SER A 2 -32.22 27.67 31.73
C SER A 2 -30.92 28.20 31.15
N ASP A 3 -29.81 28.05 31.88
CA ASP A 3 -28.48 28.38 31.37
C ASP A 3 -27.90 27.11 30.73
N THR A 4 -28.20 26.93 29.44
CA THR A 4 -27.69 25.81 28.64
C THR A 4 -26.33 26.21 28.11
N THR A 5 -25.28 25.93 28.89
CA THR A 5 -23.90 26.01 28.42
C THR A 5 -23.70 25.02 27.28
N HIS A 6 -23.93 25.49 26.05
CA HIS A 6 -23.45 24.85 24.84
C HIS A 6 -21.93 24.95 24.84
N THR A 7 -21.27 23.98 25.47
CA THR A 7 -19.86 23.71 25.25
C THR A 7 -19.72 23.22 23.81
N ASN A 8 -19.52 24.15 22.87
CA ASN A 8 -18.90 23.81 21.59
C ASN A 8 -17.58 23.09 21.94
N PRO A 9 -17.36 21.83 21.50
CA PRO A 9 -16.05 21.23 21.67
C PRO A 9 -15.11 22.08 20.81
N VAL A 10 -14.23 22.82 21.48
CA VAL A 10 -13.14 23.52 20.82
C VAL A 10 -12.38 22.43 20.07
N GLU A 11 -12.50 22.41 18.73
CA GLU A 11 -11.72 21.47 17.93
C GLU A 11 -10.25 21.66 18.30
N ASP A 12 -9.62 20.56 18.70
CA ASP A 12 -8.19 20.55 18.96
C ASP A 12 -7.46 20.80 17.64
N SER A 13 -7.09 22.06 17.42
CA SER A 13 -6.43 22.52 16.20
C SER A 13 -5.12 21.76 15.90
N GLN A 14 -4.43 21.28 16.94
CA GLN A 14 -3.21 20.49 16.77
C GLN A 14 -3.56 19.09 16.25
N LEU A 15 -4.58 18.46 16.83
CA LEU A 15 -5.09 17.18 16.36
C LEU A 15 -5.62 17.26 14.92
N ALA A 16 -6.31 18.36 14.56
CA ALA A 16 -6.78 18.60 13.20
C ALA A 16 -5.62 18.71 12.20
N ALA A 17 -4.52 19.39 12.57
CA ALA A 17 -3.34 19.50 11.73
C ALA A 17 -2.63 18.14 11.53
N PHE A 18 -2.56 17.30 12.56
CA PHE A 18 -2.02 15.94 12.44
C PHE A 18 -2.88 15.08 11.51
N ARG A 19 -4.21 15.11 11.65
CA ARG A 19 -5.13 14.38 10.77
C ARG A 19 -4.98 14.80 9.31
N LYS A 20 -4.90 16.09 9.05
CA LYS A 20 -4.64 16.59 7.69
C LYS A 20 -3.32 16.06 7.11
N SER A 21 -2.29 15.92 7.93
CA SER A 21 -1.02 15.34 7.48
C SER A 21 -1.16 13.85 7.17
N ILE A 22 -1.90 13.09 7.99
CA ILE A 22 -2.22 11.68 7.75
C ILE A 22 -3.00 11.53 6.44
N ASP A 23 -4.06 12.33 6.23
CA ASP A 23 -4.88 12.27 5.00
C ASP A 23 -4.03 12.49 3.73
N ASN A 24 -3.04 13.38 3.79
CA ASN A 24 -2.12 13.62 2.68
C ASN A 24 -1.19 12.42 2.42
N ILE A 25 -0.70 11.77 3.49
CA ILE A 25 0.12 10.56 3.37
C ILE A 25 -0.71 9.43 2.77
N ASP A 26 -1.96 9.25 3.23
CA ASP A 26 -2.87 8.23 2.73
C ASP A 26 -3.17 8.42 1.24
N ALA A 27 -3.42 9.66 0.81
CA ALA A 27 -3.59 9.99 -0.60
C ALA A 27 -2.35 9.61 -1.43
N ALA A 28 -1.14 9.92 -0.93
CA ALA A 28 0.10 9.55 -1.59
C ALA A 28 0.27 8.01 -1.67
N ILE A 29 -0.05 7.27 -0.61
CA ILE A 29 -0.02 5.81 -0.60
C ILE A 29 -0.95 5.24 -1.68
N ILE A 30 -2.19 5.73 -1.77
CA ILE A 30 -3.15 5.26 -2.78
C ILE A 30 -2.65 5.52 -4.19
N HIS A 31 -2.11 6.71 -4.47
CA HIS A 31 -1.55 7.01 -5.79
C HIS A 31 -0.34 6.13 -6.14
N MET A 32 0.57 5.88 -5.19
CA MET A 32 1.71 5.00 -5.41
C MET A 32 1.30 3.54 -5.61
N LEU A 33 0.29 3.06 -4.88
CA LEU A 33 -0.27 1.73 -5.08
C LEU A 33 -0.90 1.60 -6.47
N ALA A 34 -1.71 2.56 -6.90
CA ALA A 34 -2.32 2.55 -8.23
C ALA A 34 -1.26 2.43 -9.34
N GLU A 35 -0.19 3.21 -9.24
CA GLU A 35 0.92 3.16 -10.19
C GLU A 35 1.66 1.82 -10.13
N ARG A 36 1.91 1.28 -8.93
CA ARG A 36 2.51 -0.04 -8.76
C ARG A 36 1.67 -1.12 -9.43
N PHE A 37 0.34 -1.11 -9.25
CA PHE A 37 -0.57 -2.06 -9.88
C PHE A 37 -0.48 -1.99 -11.41
N ARG A 38 -0.53 -0.78 -11.99
CA ARG A 38 -0.38 -0.53 -13.42
C ARG A 38 0.91 -1.15 -13.98
N ILE A 39 2.03 -0.96 -13.28
CA ILE A 39 3.32 -1.54 -13.68
C ILE A 39 3.31 -3.07 -13.55
N THR A 40 2.78 -3.62 -12.46
CA THR A 40 2.72 -5.08 -12.30
C THR A 40 1.85 -5.77 -13.34
N GLN A 41 0.79 -5.12 -13.81
CA GLN A 41 -0.02 -5.59 -14.94
C GLN A 41 0.81 -5.62 -16.23
N ALA A 42 1.50 -4.53 -16.55
CA ALA A 42 2.38 -4.46 -17.73
C ALA A 42 3.49 -5.54 -17.69
N VAL A 43 4.04 -5.83 -16.50
CA VAL A 43 4.99 -6.93 -16.30
C VAL A 43 4.34 -8.29 -16.60
N GLY A 44 3.12 -8.51 -16.13
CA GLY A 44 2.36 -9.73 -16.41
C GLY A 44 2.09 -9.93 -17.90
N GLU A 45 1.64 -8.88 -18.58
CA GLU A 45 1.41 -8.85 -20.03
C GLU A 45 2.70 -9.13 -20.82
N TYR A 46 3.79 -8.47 -20.43
CA TYR A 46 5.10 -8.69 -21.04
C TYR A 46 5.57 -10.14 -20.86
N LYS A 47 5.52 -10.68 -19.64
CA LYS A 47 5.90 -12.06 -19.34
C LYS A 47 5.09 -13.06 -20.19
N ALA A 48 3.79 -12.83 -20.33
CA ALA A 48 2.94 -13.65 -21.19
C ALA A 48 3.36 -13.58 -22.67
N LYS A 49 3.66 -12.38 -23.17
CA LYS A 49 4.11 -12.16 -24.56
C LYS A 49 5.43 -12.87 -24.90
N VAL A 50 6.35 -12.95 -23.95
CA VAL A 50 7.67 -13.58 -24.13
C VAL A 50 7.78 -14.99 -23.54
N THR A 51 6.65 -15.60 -23.17
CA THR A 51 6.57 -16.97 -22.62
C THR A 51 7.42 -17.16 -21.35
N LEU A 52 7.53 -16.12 -20.52
CA LEU A 52 8.17 -16.21 -19.21
C LEU A 52 7.18 -16.68 -18.15
N PRO A 53 7.66 -17.40 -17.11
CA PRO A 53 6.80 -17.87 -16.03
C PRO A 53 6.22 -16.67 -15.25
N PRO A 54 4.96 -16.78 -14.80
CA PRO A 54 4.32 -15.72 -14.01
C PRO A 54 5.03 -15.49 -12.68
N ALA A 55 5.45 -16.58 -12.01
CA ALA A 55 6.20 -16.53 -10.75
C ALA A 55 7.71 -16.46 -10.97
N ASP A 56 8.41 -15.76 -10.07
CA ASP A 56 9.89 -15.72 -10.03
C ASP A 56 10.32 -15.73 -8.55
N PRO A 57 10.48 -16.92 -7.95
CA PRO A 57 10.76 -17.05 -6.51
C PRO A 57 12.06 -16.36 -6.08
N ALA A 58 13.08 -16.35 -6.94
CA ALA A 58 14.35 -15.68 -6.66
C ALA A 58 14.19 -14.16 -6.64
N ARG A 59 13.38 -13.60 -7.55
CA ARG A 59 13.04 -12.18 -7.54
C ARG A 59 12.19 -11.81 -6.33
N GLU A 60 11.23 -12.64 -5.95
CA GLU A 60 10.35 -12.43 -4.79
C GLU A 60 11.15 -12.42 -3.48
N ALA A 61 12.04 -13.39 -3.26
CA ALA A 61 12.92 -13.43 -2.09
C ALA A 61 13.77 -12.16 -1.96
N LYS A 62 14.35 -11.66 -3.06
CA LYS A 62 15.12 -10.41 -3.09
C LYS A 62 14.26 -9.17 -2.80
N GLN A 63 12.98 -9.17 -3.16
CA GLN A 63 12.08 -8.06 -2.84
C GLN A 63 11.78 -8.01 -1.34
N ILE A 64 11.50 -9.17 -0.74
CA ILE A 64 11.25 -9.28 0.70
C ILE A 64 12.47 -8.79 1.48
N GLU A 65 13.66 -9.31 1.16
CA GLU A 65 14.91 -8.91 1.83
C GLU A 65 15.15 -7.39 1.76
N ARG A 66 15.00 -6.81 0.57
CA ARG A 66 15.16 -5.36 0.38
C ARG A 66 14.14 -4.56 1.18
N LEU A 67 12.89 -5.02 1.25
CA LEU A 67 11.83 -4.31 1.97
C LEU A 67 12.00 -4.39 3.48
N ARG A 68 12.46 -5.52 4.01
CA ARG A 68 12.82 -5.65 5.43
C ARG A 68 13.88 -4.62 5.80
N LYS A 69 14.96 -4.53 5.01
CA LYS A 69 16.01 -3.52 5.20
C LYS A 69 15.47 -2.09 5.14
N LEU A 70 14.64 -1.75 4.15
CA LEU A 70 14.03 -0.42 4.06
C LEU A 70 13.12 -0.10 5.25
N SER A 71 12.52 -1.11 5.87
CA SER A 71 11.67 -0.93 7.05
C SER A 71 12.51 -0.62 8.27
N GLU A 72 13.59 -1.37 8.46
CA GLU A 72 14.57 -1.09 9.53
C GLU A 72 15.15 0.32 9.41
N GLU A 73 15.51 0.75 8.19
CA GLU A 73 16.02 2.10 7.92
C GLU A 73 14.98 3.21 8.17
N ALA A 74 13.69 2.88 8.15
CA ALA A 74 12.58 3.81 8.33
C ALA A 74 11.93 3.73 9.73
N ASP A 75 12.56 3.03 10.68
CA ASP A 75 12.01 2.75 12.02
C ASP A 75 10.60 2.11 11.98
N LEU A 76 10.36 1.28 10.97
CA LEU A 76 9.12 0.52 10.77
C LEU A 76 9.36 -0.97 11.02
N ASP A 77 8.41 -1.63 11.69
CA ASP A 77 8.47 -3.06 11.94
C ASP A 77 8.61 -3.87 10.62
N PRO A 78 9.73 -4.60 10.41
CA PRO A 78 9.94 -5.39 9.20
C PRO A 78 8.88 -6.47 9.00
N GLU A 79 8.31 -7.02 10.06
CA GLU A 79 7.23 -8.00 9.94
C GLU A 79 5.95 -7.38 9.40
N PHE A 80 5.61 -6.16 9.84
CA PHE A 80 4.50 -5.41 9.31
C PHE A 80 4.67 -5.13 7.81
N SER A 81 5.83 -4.63 7.40
CA SER A 81 6.12 -4.35 5.99
C SER A 81 6.08 -5.59 5.11
N GLU A 82 6.55 -6.73 5.63
CA GLU A 82 6.47 -7.99 4.91
C GLU A 82 5.01 -8.45 4.74
N LYS A 83 4.18 -8.37 5.80
CA LYS A 83 2.75 -8.68 5.73
C LYS A 83 2.03 -7.77 4.73
N PHE A 84 2.32 -6.47 4.78
CA PHE A 84 1.77 -5.50 3.84
C PHE A 84 2.16 -5.82 2.39
N LEU A 85 3.44 -6.12 2.13
CA LEU A 85 3.88 -6.50 0.79
C LEU A 85 3.17 -7.76 0.29
N ARG A 86 3.07 -8.79 1.12
CA ARG A 86 2.39 -10.05 0.78
C ARG A 86 0.94 -9.78 0.39
N PHE A 87 0.23 -8.98 1.18
CA PHE A 87 -1.12 -8.54 0.87
C PHE A 87 -1.23 -7.86 -0.51
N ILE A 88 -0.31 -6.95 -0.84
CA ILE A 88 -0.31 -6.29 -2.16
C ILE A 88 -0.02 -7.29 -3.29
N ILE A 89 0.92 -8.21 -3.10
CA ILE A 89 1.24 -9.26 -4.09
C ILE A 89 0.02 -10.15 -4.33
N ASP A 90 -0.65 -10.59 -3.27
CA ASP A 90 -1.85 -11.42 -3.37
C ASP A 90 -2.96 -10.71 -4.16
N GLU A 91 -3.14 -9.41 -3.94
CA GLU A 91 -4.11 -8.62 -4.71
C GLU A 91 -3.77 -8.53 -6.20
N VAL A 92 -2.48 -8.35 -6.53
CA VAL A 92 -2.00 -8.38 -7.93
C VAL A 92 -2.33 -9.71 -8.59
N ILE A 93 -2.10 -10.83 -7.89
CA ILE A 93 -2.39 -12.18 -8.41
C ILE A 93 -3.89 -12.33 -8.66
N ARG A 94 -4.73 -11.96 -7.70
CA ARG A 94 -6.20 -11.99 -7.84
C ARG A 94 -6.68 -11.19 -9.06
N HIS A 95 -6.11 -10.00 -9.29
CA HIS A 95 -6.45 -9.16 -10.45
C HIS A 95 -6.08 -9.81 -11.78
N HIS A 96 -4.89 -10.41 -11.88
CA HIS A 96 -4.47 -11.13 -13.09
C HIS A 96 -5.33 -12.36 -13.37
N GLU A 97 -5.72 -13.12 -12.33
CA GLU A 97 -6.61 -14.27 -12.49
C GLU A 97 -8.00 -13.86 -13.00
N LYS A 98 -8.55 -12.75 -12.50
CA LYS A 98 -9.83 -12.21 -12.99
C LYS A 98 -9.73 -11.78 -14.45
N ALA A 99 -8.66 -11.07 -14.82
CA ALA A 99 -8.44 -10.61 -16.20
C ALA A 99 -8.24 -11.76 -17.21
N ARG A 100 -7.84 -12.96 -16.76
CA ARG A 100 -7.76 -14.16 -17.60
C ARG A 100 -9.09 -14.91 -17.77
N ARG A 101 -10.08 -14.63 -16.91
CA ARG A 101 -11.39 -15.31 -16.89
C ARG A 101 -12.50 -14.53 -17.62
N GLY A 102 -12.25 -13.28 -17.98
CA GLY A 102 -13.13 -12.45 -18.82
C GLY A 102 -12.49 -12.20 -20.18
#